data_AF-A0A7C0YTD8-F1
#
_entry.id   AF-A0A7C0YTD8-F1
#
_cell.length_a   1.000
_cell.length_b   1.000
_cell.length_c   1.000
_cell.angle_alpha   90.00
_cell.angle_beta   90.00
_cell.angle_gamma   90.00
#
_symmetry.space_group_name_H-M   'P 1'
#
loop_
_entity.id
_entity.type
_entity.pdbx_description
1 polymer ?
#
loop_
_entity_poly.entity_id
_entity_poly.type
_entity_poly.pdbx_seq_one_letter_code
_entity_poly.pdbx_strand_id
1 'polypeptide(L)'
;MAAKSFWVEIRPLATTKTKPLNLAPILDTLYGLKQPFKMVFINAPSERVPERRVIRIFVGLPSREIGEHFVKILQTLIGVQVVPRAPPVREYPQKVELHMSRHFALPIINFEQPLDYNPVDVLISTLAGVPDSAIEIVGVGDPKARSKIYEYVLRKMRKVKPLSKTVTDTFFGIGAEIAVQRDVKDVSRESFWKYGRYTKVDEWDKTVIKAAATKMKYNQFKCEINIYGNPLTVNALIGAFPAALNKLELFKSHHREKLDLAVEKPKGGGIKATIKNFLFKYAPLIILGIGFVTGLFQPIGEGFKINIRLQEQIFLGLAIVVWIGYLIQKRKKPIVLSTEELAAIASLPTAIGKLPIELGTTPITRRGLVEARFPQPKTEEEQNQ
;
A
#
# COMPACT_ATOMS: atom_id res chain seq x y z
N MET A 1 12.29 11.93 20.07
CA MET A 1 13.02 12.49 18.92
C MET A 1 12.59 11.73 17.68
N ALA A 2 11.97 12.39 16.69
CA ALA A 2 11.60 11.71 15.44
C ALA A 2 12.88 11.34 14.68
N ALA A 3 13.06 10.05 14.36
CA ALA A 3 14.18 9.61 13.54
C ALA A 3 14.13 10.36 12.20
N LYS A 4 15.22 11.06 11.86
CA LYS A 4 15.32 11.81 10.60
C LYS A 4 15.27 10.81 9.45
N SER A 5 14.16 10.80 8.69
CA SER A 5 13.97 9.88 7.57
C SER A 5 15.07 10.10 6.52
N PHE A 6 15.57 9.01 5.95
CA PHE A 6 16.57 9.03 4.89
C PHE A 6 15.87 9.05 3.52
N TRP A 7 16.18 10.05 2.70
CA TRP A 7 15.54 10.27 1.43
C TRP A 7 16.53 10.23 0.28
N VAL A 8 16.12 9.57 -0.80
CA VAL A 8 16.87 9.50 -2.06
C VAL A 8 15.96 9.78 -3.24
N GLU A 9 16.51 10.47 -4.23
CA GLU A 9 15.94 10.63 -5.56
C GLU A 9 16.47 9.51 -6.46
N ILE A 10 15.57 8.82 -7.14
CA ILE A 10 15.89 7.78 -8.11
C ILE A 10 15.78 8.37 -9.51
N ARG A 11 16.89 8.36 -10.23
CA ARG A 11 16.99 8.87 -11.60
C ARG A 11 17.34 7.72 -12.56
N PRO A 12 16.37 7.23 -13.35
CA PRO A 12 16.63 6.20 -14.34
C PRO A 12 17.69 6.65 -15.36
N LEU A 13 18.59 5.74 -15.76
CA LEU A 13 19.52 6.03 -16.85
C LEU A 13 18.81 5.87 -18.20
N ALA A 14 19.19 6.68 -19.18
CA ALA A 14 18.61 6.60 -20.53
C ALA A 14 18.86 5.23 -21.21
N THR A 15 19.95 4.55 -20.83
CA THR A 15 20.34 3.23 -21.36
C THR A 15 19.66 2.05 -20.67
N THR A 16 18.89 2.30 -19.60
CA THR A 16 18.32 1.24 -18.79
C THR A 16 17.19 0.53 -19.51
N LYS A 17 17.33 -0.78 -19.68
CA LYS A 17 16.25 -1.66 -20.14
C LYS A 17 15.38 -2.06 -18.95
N THR A 18 14.38 -1.25 -18.67
CA THR A 18 13.34 -1.52 -17.66
C THR A 18 12.28 -2.47 -18.21
N LYS A 19 11.85 -3.43 -17.37
CA LYS A 19 10.68 -4.30 -17.61
C LYS A 19 9.57 -3.94 -16.61
N PRO A 20 8.29 -4.28 -16.90
CA PRO A 20 7.22 -4.17 -15.90
C PRO A 20 7.59 -4.91 -14.61
N LEU A 21 7.16 -4.39 -13.46
CA LEU A 21 7.38 -4.99 -12.14
C LEU A 21 8.86 -5.10 -11.70
N ASN A 22 9.76 -4.29 -12.26
CA ASN A 22 11.20 -4.35 -11.98
C ASN A 22 11.59 -4.24 -10.48
N LEU A 23 10.73 -3.64 -9.65
CA LEU A 23 10.99 -3.44 -8.23
C LEU A 23 10.52 -4.60 -7.34
N ALA A 24 9.85 -5.63 -7.87
CA ALA A 24 9.35 -6.75 -7.07
C ALA A 24 10.42 -7.44 -6.19
N PRO A 25 11.63 -7.77 -6.69
CA PRO A 25 12.66 -8.40 -5.86
C PRO A 25 13.13 -7.52 -4.69
N ILE A 26 13.16 -6.20 -4.91
CA ILE A 26 13.56 -5.22 -3.90
C ILE A 26 12.46 -5.08 -2.85
N LEU A 27 11.20 -5.04 -3.28
CA LEU A 27 10.06 -5.04 -2.38
C LEU A 27 10.06 -6.30 -1.51
N ASP A 28 10.34 -7.49 -2.06
CA ASP A 28 10.46 -8.72 -1.26
C ASP A 28 11.52 -8.60 -0.15
N THR A 29 12.63 -7.92 -0.42
CA THR A 29 13.65 -7.63 0.59
C THR A 29 13.10 -6.69 1.68
N LEU A 30 12.42 -5.61 1.28
CA LEU A 30 11.80 -4.66 2.21
C LEU A 30 10.68 -5.31 3.05
N TYR A 31 9.97 -6.29 2.50
CA TYR A 31 8.96 -7.05 3.23
C TYR A 31 9.57 -7.75 4.46
N GLY A 32 10.72 -8.41 4.27
CA GLY A 32 11.43 -9.12 5.33
C GLY A 32 11.86 -8.20 6.47
N LEU A 33 12.25 -6.97 6.16
CA LEU A 33 12.66 -5.97 7.14
C LEU A 33 11.50 -5.43 7.99
N LYS A 34 10.24 -5.57 7.54
CA LYS A 34 9.03 -5.04 8.21
C LYS A 34 9.10 -3.54 8.54
N GLN A 35 9.94 -2.79 7.82
CA GLN A 35 10.08 -1.35 7.96
C GLN A 35 9.19 -0.63 6.96
N PRO A 36 8.59 0.51 7.35
CA PRO A 36 7.83 1.32 6.41
C PRO A 36 8.78 1.90 5.36
N PHE A 37 8.28 2.09 4.15
CA PHE A 37 8.93 2.90 3.13
C PHE A 37 7.90 3.82 2.51
N LYS A 38 8.35 4.93 1.94
CA LYS A 38 7.52 5.90 1.24
C LYS A 38 8.10 6.13 -0.14
N MET A 39 7.30 5.95 -1.18
CA MET A 39 7.66 6.30 -2.56
C MET A 39 6.81 7.46 -3.02
N VAL A 40 7.43 8.42 -3.68
CA VAL A 40 6.77 9.65 -4.10
C VAL A 40 7.13 9.98 -5.53
N PHE A 41 6.11 10.22 -6.36
CA PHE A 41 6.23 10.74 -7.72
C PHE A 41 5.75 12.17 -7.72
N ILE A 42 6.58 13.14 -8.10
CA ILE A 42 6.23 14.57 -8.09
C ILE A 42 6.49 15.19 -9.46
N ASN A 43 5.53 15.97 -9.94
CA ASN A 43 5.74 16.89 -11.06
C ASN A 43 6.46 18.17 -10.57
N ALA A 44 7.75 18.27 -10.84
CA ALA A 44 8.59 19.41 -10.43
C ALA A 44 9.43 19.95 -11.61
N PRO A 45 9.93 21.19 -11.53
CA PRO A 45 10.92 21.70 -12.47
C PRO A 45 12.13 20.77 -12.54
N SER A 46 12.64 20.57 -13.76
CA SER A 46 13.90 19.87 -14.00
C SER A 46 15.04 20.73 -13.47
N GLU A 47 16.05 20.05 -12.92
CA GLU A 47 17.27 20.73 -12.47
C GLU A 47 18.24 20.98 -13.61
N ARG A 48 18.09 20.25 -14.72
CA ARG A 48 19.00 20.31 -15.87
C ARG A 48 18.51 21.25 -16.95
N VAL A 49 17.21 21.26 -17.17
CA VAL A 49 16.58 22.05 -18.23
C VAL A 49 15.69 23.09 -17.56
N PRO A 50 16.10 24.36 -17.53
CA PRO A 50 15.26 25.46 -17.05
C PRO A 50 13.88 25.41 -17.72
N GLU A 51 12.84 25.80 -16.99
CA GLU A 51 11.44 25.88 -17.48
C GLU A 51 10.76 24.56 -17.85
N ARG A 52 11.51 23.45 -18.01
CA ARG A 52 10.94 22.13 -18.26
C ARG A 52 10.46 21.50 -16.96
N ARG A 53 9.22 21.02 -16.95
CA ARG A 53 8.71 20.18 -15.86
C ARG A 53 8.93 18.70 -16.15
N VAL A 54 9.30 17.95 -15.13
CA VAL A 54 9.56 16.51 -15.20
C VAL A 54 9.01 15.83 -13.96
N ILE A 55 8.75 14.53 -14.08
CA ILE A 55 8.41 13.68 -12.95
C ILE A 55 9.70 13.22 -12.29
N ARG A 56 9.81 13.54 -10.99
CA ARG A 56 10.91 13.12 -10.12
C ARG A 56 10.41 12.04 -9.17
N ILE A 57 11.21 11.00 -9.01
CA ILE A 57 10.87 9.82 -8.21
C ILE A 57 11.73 9.82 -6.95
N PHE A 58 11.11 9.76 -5.79
CA PHE A 58 11.78 9.75 -4.50
C PHE A 58 11.40 8.53 -3.68
N VAL A 59 12.34 8.03 -2.89
CA VAL A 59 12.10 6.99 -1.89
C VAL A 59 12.62 7.45 -0.54
N GLY A 60 11.76 7.35 0.46
CA GLY A 60 12.02 7.63 1.86
C GLY A 60 12.04 6.34 2.67
N LEU A 61 13.05 6.22 3.53
CA LEU A 61 13.26 5.12 4.44
C LEU A 61 13.43 5.65 5.88
N PRO A 62 13.10 4.85 6.90
CA PRO A 62 13.06 5.31 8.29
C PRO A 62 14.46 5.51 8.88
N SER A 63 15.47 4.81 8.37
CA SER A 63 16.86 4.91 8.83
C SER A 63 17.85 5.02 7.67
N ARG A 64 18.99 5.65 7.95
CA ARG A 64 20.08 5.82 7.00
C ARG A 64 20.75 4.49 6.63
N GLU A 65 20.92 3.58 7.58
CA GLU A 65 21.55 2.27 7.37
C GLU A 65 20.78 1.43 6.34
N ILE A 66 19.46 1.34 6.50
CA ILE A 66 18.58 0.66 5.54
C ILE A 66 18.61 1.41 4.20
N GLY A 67 18.60 2.73 4.27
CA GLY A 67 18.78 3.62 3.13
C GLY A 67 19.98 3.29 2.25
N GLU A 68 21.17 3.22 2.85
CA GLU A 68 22.42 2.96 2.15
C GLU A 68 22.46 1.53 1.57
N HIS A 69 21.91 0.55 2.28
CA HIS A 69 21.79 -0.81 1.74
C HIS A 69 20.83 -0.87 0.55
N PHE A 70 19.67 -0.21 0.65
CA PHE A 70 18.67 -0.12 -0.42
C PHE A 70 19.22 0.58 -1.66
N VAL A 71 19.99 1.67 -1.48
CA VAL A 71 20.68 2.39 -2.57
C VAL A 71 21.61 1.46 -3.34
N LYS A 72 22.42 0.65 -2.64
CA LYS A 72 23.34 -0.31 -3.28
C LYS A 72 22.59 -1.34 -4.11
N ILE A 73 21.48 -1.88 -3.59
CA ILE A 73 20.64 -2.85 -4.32
C ILE A 73 20.05 -2.20 -5.58
N LEU A 74 19.49 -0.98 -5.46
CA LEU A 74 18.91 -0.26 -6.59
C LEU A 74 19.93 -0.01 -7.71
N GLN A 75 21.11 0.50 -7.36
CA GLN A 75 22.18 0.79 -8.32
C GLN A 75 22.65 -0.48 -9.03
N THR A 76 22.71 -1.60 -8.31
CA THR A 76 23.20 -2.88 -8.86
C THR A 76 22.17 -3.55 -9.77
N LEU A 77 20.89 -3.54 -9.40
CA LEU A 77 19.86 -4.32 -10.08
C LEU A 77 19.15 -3.57 -11.22
N ILE A 78 19.00 -2.26 -11.10
CA ILE A 78 18.01 -1.52 -11.91
C ILE A 78 18.65 -0.47 -12.81
N GLY A 79 19.97 -0.25 -12.76
CA GLY A 79 20.63 0.74 -13.63
C GLY A 79 20.08 2.14 -13.40
N VAL A 80 20.17 2.61 -12.16
CA VAL A 80 19.68 3.94 -11.76
C VAL A 80 20.79 4.75 -11.13
N GLN A 81 20.77 6.06 -11.35
CA GLN A 81 21.52 6.99 -10.52
C GLN A 81 20.68 7.31 -9.29
N VAL A 82 21.27 7.16 -8.11
CA VAL A 82 20.60 7.48 -6.84
C VAL A 82 21.28 8.70 -6.23
N VAL A 83 20.49 9.73 -5.94
CA VAL A 83 20.99 11.01 -5.40
C VAL A 83 20.40 11.21 -4.00
N PRO A 84 21.21 11.39 -2.94
CA PRO A 84 20.69 11.63 -1.59
C PRO A 84 20.01 13.00 -1.54
N ARG A 85 18.68 13.00 -1.55
CA ARG A 85 17.87 14.22 -1.61
C ARG A 85 16.44 13.96 -1.15
N ALA A 86 15.89 14.91 -0.38
CA ALA A 86 14.49 14.93 0.02
C ALA A 86 13.60 15.53 -1.09
N PRO A 87 12.34 15.07 -1.22
CA PRO A 87 11.42 15.66 -2.18
C PRO A 87 11.11 17.13 -1.82
N PRO A 88 10.82 17.98 -2.82
CA PRO A 88 10.49 19.37 -2.58
C PRO A 88 9.19 19.49 -1.76
N VAL A 89 9.22 20.25 -0.66
CA VAL A 89 8.04 20.54 0.15
C VAL A 89 7.20 21.58 -0.58
N ARG A 90 5.97 21.20 -0.92
CA ARG A 90 5.00 22.05 -1.60
C ARG A 90 3.62 21.87 -0.99
N GLU A 91 2.82 22.91 -1.09
CA GLU A 91 1.41 22.87 -0.73
C GLU A 91 0.57 22.57 -1.98
N TYR A 92 -0.33 21.61 -1.85
CA TYR A 92 -1.17 21.16 -2.95
C TYR A 92 -2.62 21.59 -2.72
N PRO A 93 -3.36 21.99 -3.77
CA PRO A 93 -4.75 22.41 -3.64
C PRO A 93 -5.65 21.36 -2.98
N GLN A 94 -5.42 20.09 -3.31
CA GLN A 94 -6.14 18.97 -2.75
C GLN A 94 -5.19 17.79 -2.48
N LYS A 95 -5.43 17.11 -1.36
CA LYS A 95 -4.92 15.76 -1.06
C LYS A 95 -6.10 14.82 -0.99
N VAL A 96 -6.02 13.70 -1.69
CA VAL A 96 -7.03 12.66 -1.69
C VAL A 96 -6.45 11.37 -1.16
N GLU A 97 -7.04 10.85 -0.08
CA GLU A 97 -6.73 9.52 0.42
C GLU A 97 -7.54 8.47 -0.34
N LEU A 98 -6.88 7.42 -0.81
CA LEU A 98 -7.53 6.31 -1.48
C LEU A 98 -7.89 5.18 -0.52
N HIS A 99 -8.84 4.36 -0.94
CA HIS A 99 -9.15 3.07 -0.32
C HIS A 99 -9.50 2.01 -1.38
N MET A 100 -9.63 0.75 -0.99
CA MET A 100 -10.08 -0.31 -1.91
C MET A 100 -11.59 -0.23 -2.12
N SER A 101 -12.07 -0.37 -3.36
CA SER A 101 -13.50 -0.46 -3.68
C SER A 101 -14.14 -1.73 -3.09
N ARG A 102 -13.44 -2.86 -3.16
CA ARG A 102 -13.88 -4.17 -2.63
C ARG A 102 -12.92 -4.67 -1.55
N HIS A 103 -13.15 -5.88 -1.04
CA HIS A 103 -12.28 -6.50 -0.04
C HIS A 103 -10.84 -6.61 -0.56
N PHE A 104 -9.84 -6.31 0.28
CA PHE A 104 -8.43 -6.26 -0.13
C PHE A 104 -7.84 -7.61 -0.58
N ALA A 105 -8.55 -8.71 -0.32
CA ALA A 105 -8.24 -10.03 -0.85
C ALA A 105 -8.35 -10.11 -2.39
N LEU A 106 -9.11 -9.21 -3.01
CA LEU A 106 -9.25 -9.14 -4.45
C LEU A 106 -8.13 -8.26 -5.02
N PRO A 107 -7.46 -8.71 -6.10
CA PRO A 107 -6.34 -7.96 -6.65
C PRO A 107 -6.75 -6.81 -7.55
N ILE A 108 -5.87 -5.81 -7.67
CA ILE A 108 -5.99 -4.68 -8.61
C ILE A 108 -5.34 -4.95 -9.98
N ILE A 109 -4.53 -6.00 -10.10
CA ILE A 109 -3.99 -6.51 -11.37
C ILE A 109 -4.50 -7.92 -11.66
N ASN A 110 -4.45 -8.34 -12.92
CA ASN A 110 -4.70 -9.72 -13.29
C ASN A 110 -3.38 -10.52 -13.26
N PHE A 111 -3.25 -11.49 -12.37
CA PHE A 111 -2.06 -12.34 -12.28
C PHE A 111 -1.97 -13.41 -13.38
N GLU A 112 -3.09 -13.70 -14.06
CA GLU A 112 -3.13 -14.76 -15.08
C GLU A 112 -2.68 -14.26 -16.46
N GLN A 113 -2.69 -12.95 -16.66
CA GLN A 113 -2.29 -12.31 -17.90
C GLN A 113 -0.99 -11.53 -17.67
N PRO A 114 0.01 -11.66 -18.55
CA PRO A 114 1.16 -10.78 -18.50
C PRO A 114 0.69 -9.33 -18.68
N LEU A 115 1.38 -8.40 -18.02
CA LEU A 115 1.11 -6.98 -18.21
C LEU A 115 1.69 -6.55 -19.57
N ASP A 116 0.80 -6.23 -20.52
CA ASP A 116 1.18 -5.73 -21.86
C ASP A 116 1.88 -4.36 -21.79
N TYR A 117 1.62 -3.60 -20.73
CA TYR A 117 2.21 -2.29 -20.46
C TYR A 117 2.54 -2.12 -18.98
N ASN A 118 3.44 -1.19 -18.66
CA ASN A 118 3.72 -0.83 -17.27
C ASN A 118 2.72 0.23 -16.78
N PRO A 119 1.88 -0.04 -15.76
CA PRO A 119 0.93 0.97 -15.25
C PRO A 119 1.60 2.24 -14.73
N VAL A 120 2.87 2.16 -14.30
CA VAL A 120 3.65 3.35 -13.92
C VAL A 120 3.84 4.33 -15.08
N ASP A 121 3.95 3.84 -16.32
CA ASP A 121 4.07 4.73 -17.49
C ASP A 121 2.81 5.57 -17.69
N VAL A 122 1.64 4.99 -17.42
CA VAL A 122 0.34 5.67 -17.46
C VAL A 122 0.20 6.66 -16.30
N LEU A 123 0.64 6.29 -15.10
CA LEU A 123 0.65 7.19 -13.94
C LEU A 123 1.54 8.40 -14.19
N ILE A 124 2.75 8.18 -14.74
CA ILE A 124 3.71 9.24 -15.04
C ILE A 124 3.23 10.16 -16.16
N SER A 125 2.66 9.61 -17.24
CA SER A 125 2.09 10.43 -18.32
C SER A 125 0.92 11.28 -17.83
N THR A 126 0.07 10.72 -16.98
CA THR A 126 -1.06 11.45 -16.38
C THR A 126 -0.58 12.54 -15.43
N LEU A 127 0.43 12.26 -14.59
CA LEU A 127 1.07 13.26 -13.72
C LEU A 127 1.75 14.38 -14.51
N ALA A 128 2.35 14.05 -15.65
CA ALA A 128 3.04 15.03 -16.50
C ALA A 128 2.08 16.04 -17.14
N GLY A 129 0.87 15.59 -17.48
CA GLY A 129 -0.15 16.44 -18.09
C GLY A 129 -0.69 17.55 -17.18
N VAL A 130 -0.39 17.52 -15.88
CA VAL A 130 -0.90 18.53 -14.93
C VAL A 130 0.22 19.04 -14.02
N PRO A 131 0.50 20.37 -14.03
CA PRO A 131 1.46 20.96 -13.11
C PRO A 131 1.04 20.76 -11.66
N ASP A 132 2.04 20.69 -10.78
CA ASP A 132 1.86 20.68 -9.32
C ASP A 132 0.98 19.53 -8.83
N SER A 133 1.28 18.34 -9.33
CA SER A 133 0.66 17.07 -8.94
C SER A 133 1.69 16.11 -8.36
N ALA A 134 1.24 15.23 -7.46
CA ALA A 134 2.08 14.18 -6.89
C ALA A 134 1.28 12.93 -6.48
N ILE A 135 1.96 11.79 -6.44
CA ILE A 135 1.45 10.54 -5.87
C ILE A 135 2.39 10.14 -4.73
N GLU A 136 1.82 9.81 -3.58
CA GLU A 136 2.51 9.25 -2.43
C GLU A 136 2.01 7.81 -2.20
N ILE A 137 2.94 6.87 -2.08
CA ILE A 137 2.68 5.47 -1.77
C ILE A 137 3.51 5.12 -0.53
N VAL A 138 2.83 4.82 0.57
CA VAL A 138 3.45 4.33 1.81
C VAL A 138 3.16 2.84 1.92
N GLY A 139 4.18 2.02 2.18
CA GLY A 139 4.05 0.58 2.31
C GLY A 139 4.79 0.03 3.51
N VAL A 140 4.23 -1.01 4.14
CA VAL A 140 4.92 -1.83 5.14
C VAL A 140 4.51 -3.29 4.97
N GLY A 141 5.46 -4.22 5.14
CA GLY A 141 5.13 -5.65 5.12
C GLY A 141 4.12 -6.01 6.21
N ASP A 142 3.03 -6.67 5.84
CA ASP A 142 1.97 -7.14 6.74
C ASP A 142 1.77 -8.67 6.62
N PRO A 143 2.50 -9.47 7.42
CA PRO A 143 2.31 -10.92 7.47
C PRO A 143 0.90 -11.35 7.87
N LYS A 144 0.18 -10.54 8.67
CA LYS A 144 -1.17 -10.89 9.14
C LYS A 144 -2.22 -10.74 8.05
N ALA A 145 -1.92 -9.97 7.00
CA ALA A 145 -2.84 -9.81 5.88
C ALA A 145 -3.08 -11.13 5.14
N ARG A 146 -2.06 -12.00 5.05
CA ARG A 146 -2.17 -13.31 4.40
C ARG A 146 -3.25 -14.19 5.04
N SER A 147 -3.27 -14.27 6.38
CA SER A 147 -4.29 -15.02 7.12
C SER A 147 -5.70 -14.48 6.87
N LYS A 148 -5.87 -13.16 6.76
CA LYS A 148 -7.17 -12.55 6.45
C LYS A 148 -7.64 -12.82 5.02
N ILE A 149 -6.71 -12.90 4.06
CA ILE A 149 -7.03 -13.32 2.69
C ILE A 149 -7.46 -14.79 2.68
N TYR A 150 -6.78 -15.64 3.44
CA TYR A 150 -7.15 -17.05 3.60
C TYR A 150 -8.56 -17.20 4.20
N GLU A 151 -8.89 -16.47 5.28
CA GLU A 151 -10.25 -16.45 5.84
C GLU A 151 -11.31 -15.99 4.83
N TYR A 152 -10.99 -14.98 4.00
CA TYR A 152 -11.87 -14.51 2.94
C TYR A 152 -12.17 -15.63 1.93
N VAL A 153 -11.12 -16.34 1.50
CA VAL A 153 -11.23 -17.47 0.57
C VAL A 153 -12.07 -18.60 1.18
N LEU A 154 -11.81 -19.00 2.42
CA LEU A 154 -12.60 -20.01 3.13
C LEU A 154 -14.09 -19.63 3.23
N ARG A 155 -14.38 -18.38 3.57
CA ARG A 155 -15.76 -17.88 3.69
C ARG A 155 -16.50 -17.94 2.35
N LYS A 156 -15.80 -17.61 1.26
CA LYS A 156 -16.34 -17.69 -0.10
C LYS A 156 -16.55 -19.13 -0.56
N MET A 157 -15.65 -20.05 -0.20
CA MET A 157 -15.77 -21.46 -0.53
C MET A 157 -16.90 -22.16 0.23
N ARG A 158 -17.04 -21.90 1.54
CA ARG A 158 -17.94 -22.69 2.40
C ARG A 158 -19.39 -22.19 2.44
N LYS A 159 -19.71 -20.98 1.95
CA LYS A 159 -21.00 -20.27 2.15
C LYS A 159 -21.53 -20.24 3.61
N VAL A 160 -20.75 -20.72 4.58
CA VAL A 160 -21.09 -20.84 6.01
C VAL A 160 -20.17 -19.93 6.80
N LYS A 161 -20.74 -19.09 7.66
CA LYS A 161 -19.98 -18.25 8.61
C LYS A 161 -19.18 -19.16 9.53
N PRO A 162 -17.87 -18.97 9.72
CA PRO A 162 -17.12 -19.78 10.68
C PRO A 162 -17.71 -19.58 12.08
N LEU A 163 -18.19 -20.67 12.67
CA LEU A 163 -18.63 -20.71 14.06
C LEU A 163 -17.42 -20.42 14.96
N SER A 164 -17.53 -19.35 15.74
CA SER A 164 -16.60 -18.86 16.77
C SER A 164 -15.20 -18.43 16.30
N LYS A 165 -14.94 -17.11 16.39
CA LYS A 165 -13.60 -16.49 16.31
C LYS A 165 -12.64 -17.06 17.35
N THR A 166 -13.15 -17.54 18.48
CA THR A 166 -12.37 -17.99 19.62
C THR A 166 -11.57 -19.25 19.31
N VAL A 167 -12.13 -20.25 18.59
CA VAL A 167 -11.38 -21.47 18.26
C VAL A 167 -10.29 -21.20 17.21
N THR A 168 -10.53 -20.30 16.26
CA THR A 168 -9.52 -19.88 15.28
C THR A 168 -8.41 -19.04 15.92
N ASP A 169 -8.73 -18.12 16.83
CA ASP A 169 -7.71 -17.29 17.48
C ASP A 169 -6.86 -18.10 18.49
N THR A 170 -7.42 -19.14 19.14
CA THR A 170 -6.67 -19.98 20.08
C THR A 170 -5.81 -21.05 19.39
N PHE A 171 -6.23 -21.63 18.26
CA PHE A 171 -5.40 -22.57 17.49
C PHE A 171 -4.30 -21.88 16.66
N PHE A 172 -4.55 -20.68 16.15
CA PHE A 172 -3.59 -19.93 15.34
C PHE A 172 -2.78 -18.89 16.14
N GLY A 173 -3.18 -18.51 17.36
CA GLY A 173 -2.52 -17.42 18.10
C GLY A 173 -1.12 -17.72 18.63
N ILE A 174 -0.84 -18.98 18.97
CA ILE A 174 0.46 -19.40 19.54
C ILE A 174 1.28 -20.22 18.53
N GLY A 175 0.60 -20.94 17.62
CA GLY A 175 1.23 -21.71 16.56
C GLY A 175 1.54 -20.93 15.28
N ALA A 176 0.85 -19.83 14.94
CA ALA A 176 0.98 -19.24 13.60
C ALA A 176 2.31 -18.53 13.34
N GLU A 177 3.04 -18.04 14.34
CA GLU A 177 4.36 -17.45 14.06
C GLU A 177 5.39 -18.51 13.65
N ILE A 178 5.25 -19.75 14.12
CA ILE A 178 6.17 -20.86 13.86
C ILE A 178 5.64 -21.79 12.75
N ALA A 179 4.32 -22.01 12.68
CA ALA A 179 3.65 -22.85 11.70
C ALA A 179 3.39 -22.14 10.36
N VAL A 180 3.23 -20.80 10.31
CA VAL A 180 3.09 -20.10 9.00
C VAL A 180 4.40 -20.12 8.22
N GLN A 181 5.56 -20.29 8.88
CA GLN A 181 6.83 -20.54 8.20
C GLN A 181 7.05 -22.01 7.81
N ARG A 182 6.45 -22.98 8.51
CA ARG A 182 6.62 -24.42 8.23
C ARG A 182 5.53 -25.03 7.34
N ASP A 183 4.24 -24.74 7.57
CA ASP A 183 3.13 -25.44 6.90
C ASP A 183 2.69 -24.85 5.55
N VAL A 184 3.13 -23.65 5.18
CA VAL A 184 2.74 -23.08 3.88
C VAL A 184 3.54 -23.68 2.71
N LYS A 185 4.61 -24.44 3.00
CA LYS A 185 5.28 -25.28 2.00
C LYS A 185 4.54 -26.61 1.76
N ASP A 186 3.79 -27.13 2.73
CA ASP A 186 3.22 -28.49 2.70
C ASP A 186 1.69 -28.58 2.61
N VAL A 187 0.96 -27.46 2.63
CA VAL A 187 -0.41 -27.46 2.08
C VAL A 187 -0.31 -27.54 0.56
N SER A 188 -0.07 -28.77 0.08
CA SER A 188 0.01 -29.11 -1.32
C SER A 188 -1.16 -28.48 -2.08
N ARG A 189 -0.86 -27.94 -3.28
CA ARG A 189 -1.86 -27.52 -4.26
C ARG A 189 -2.98 -28.57 -4.38
N GLU A 190 -2.64 -29.84 -4.28
CA GLU A 190 -3.60 -30.95 -4.36
C GLU A 190 -4.57 -31.02 -3.19
N SER A 191 -4.15 -30.77 -1.94
CA SER A 191 -5.04 -30.80 -0.78
C SER A 191 -6.05 -29.65 -0.82
N PHE A 192 -5.63 -28.46 -1.23
CA PHE A 192 -6.52 -27.29 -1.34
C PHE A 192 -7.65 -27.52 -2.38
N TRP A 193 -7.35 -28.18 -3.50
CA TRP A 193 -8.34 -28.54 -4.52
C TRP A 193 -9.08 -29.86 -4.22
N LYS A 194 -8.46 -30.83 -3.54
CA LYS A 194 -9.10 -32.12 -3.14
C LYS A 194 -10.20 -31.94 -2.09
N TYR A 195 -10.03 -31.03 -1.12
CA TYR A 195 -11.04 -30.78 -0.08
C TYR A 195 -12.14 -29.82 -0.51
N GLY A 196 -11.93 -29.06 -1.59
CA GLY A 196 -12.98 -28.29 -2.26
C GLY A 196 -13.65 -29.12 -3.35
N ARG A 197 -14.38 -30.19 -3.02
CA ARG A 197 -15.30 -30.79 -4.00
C ARG A 197 -16.44 -29.82 -4.25
N TYR A 198 -16.22 -28.98 -5.25
CA TYR A 198 -17.13 -28.03 -5.84
C TYR A 198 -18.19 -28.78 -6.65
N THR A 199 -19.47 -28.67 -6.26
CA THR A 199 -20.57 -29.05 -7.16
C THR A 199 -21.62 -27.95 -7.36
N LYS A 200 -21.58 -26.82 -6.63
CA LYS A 200 -22.53 -25.69 -6.80
C LYS A 200 -21.94 -24.31 -6.46
N VAL A 201 -20.75 -24.00 -6.98
CA VAL A 201 -20.19 -22.63 -6.90
C VAL A 201 -20.17 -22.04 -8.28
N ASP A 202 -20.77 -20.85 -8.41
CA ASP A 202 -20.86 -20.09 -9.64
C ASP A 202 -19.46 -19.87 -10.23
N GLU A 203 -19.37 -19.83 -11.56
CA GLU A 203 -18.11 -19.65 -12.27
C GLU A 203 -17.39 -18.36 -11.86
N TRP A 204 -18.16 -17.29 -11.61
CA TRP A 204 -17.65 -16.04 -11.08
C TRP A 204 -16.98 -16.19 -9.69
N ASP A 205 -17.62 -16.91 -8.76
CA ASP A 205 -17.05 -17.13 -7.43
C ASP A 205 -15.77 -17.97 -7.51
N LYS A 206 -15.68 -18.92 -8.46
CA LYS A 206 -14.44 -19.66 -8.73
C LYS A 206 -13.31 -18.73 -9.17
N THR A 207 -13.57 -17.81 -10.10
CA THR A 207 -12.59 -16.80 -10.56
C THR A 207 -12.14 -15.92 -9.40
N VAL A 208 -13.08 -15.45 -8.57
CA VAL A 208 -12.79 -14.63 -7.38
C VAL A 208 -11.92 -15.38 -6.38
N ILE A 209 -12.25 -16.64 -6.09
CA ILE A 209 -11.50 -17.48 -5.15
C ILE A 209 -10.09 -17.75 -5.70
N LYS A 210 -9.97 -18.11 -6.98
CA LYS A 210 -8.70 -18.38 -7.65
C LYS A 210 -7.79 -17.15 -7.61
N ALA A 211 -8.30 -15.97 -7.95
CA ALA A 211 -7.53 -14.72 -7.92
C ALA A 211 -7.06 -14.35 -6.51
N ALA A 212 -7.92 -14.49 -5.50
CA ALA A 212 -7.57 -14.24 -4.10
C ALA A 212 -6.53 -15.26 -3.58
N ALA A 213 -6.66 -16.54 -3.96
CA ALA A 213 -5.70 -17.59 -3.63
C ALA A 213 -4.34 -17.36 -4.31
N THR A 214 -4.33 -16.84 -5.55
CA THR A 214 -3.10 -16.44 -6.24
C THR A 214 -2.46 -15.25 -5.54
N LYS A 215 -3.21 -14.20 -5.20
CA LYS A 215 -2.71 -13.05 -4.42
C LYS A 215 -2.01 -13.50 -3.15
N MET A 216 -2.59 -14.46 -2.43
CA MET A 216 -2.07 -15.00 -1.16
C MET A 216 -0.68 -15.66 -1.27
N LYS A 217 -0.20 -16.00 -2.47
CA LYS A 217 1.14 -16.59 -2.67
C LYS A 217 2.26 -15.57 -2.51
N TYR A 218 1.95 -14.30 -2.75
CA TYR A 218 2.91 -13.20 -2.70
C TYR A 218 2.98 -12.57 -1.31
N ASN A 219 4.10 -11.88 -1.05
CA ASN A 219 4.22 -11.06 0.16
C ASN A 219 3.23 -9.89 0.12
N GLN A 220 2.54 -9.64 1.24
CA GLN A 220 1.45 -8.68 1.35
C GLN A 220 1.88 -7.42 2.07
N PHE A 221 1.71 -6.27 1.43
CA PHE A 221 1.99 -4.97 2.01
C PHE A 221 0.70 -4.29 2.42
N LYS A 222 0.67 -3.78 3.64
CA LYS A 222 -0.33 -2.79 4.01
C LYS A 222 0.13 -1.44 3.47
N CYS A 223 -0.76 -0.77 2.74
CA CYS A 223 -0.42 0.45 2.02
C CYS A 223 -1.34 1.62 2.38
N GLU A 224 -0.82 2.83 2.19
CA GLU A 224 -1.58 4.07 2.08
C GLU A 224 -1.17 4.75 0.78
N ILE A 225 -2.16 5.16 -0.02
CA ILE A 225 -1.94 5.84 -1.28
C ILE A 225 -2.67 7.16 -1.22
N ASN A 226 -1.93 8.25 -1.42
CA ASN A 226 -2.45 9.60 -1.44
C ASN A 226 -2.11 10.25 -2.78
N ILE A 227 -3.09 10.96 -3.35
CA ILE A 227 -2.92 11.74 -4.57
C ILE A 227 -3.00 13.22 -4.22
N TYR A 228 -2.13 14.02 -4.80
CA TYR A 228 -2.06 15.47 -4.63
C TYR A 228 -2.24 16.17 -5.97
N GLY A 229 -3.06 17.22 -6.01
CA GLY A 229 -3.27 18.02 -7.21
C GLY A 229 -4.64 18.70 -7.28
N ASN A 230 -5.06 19.09 -8.47
CA ASN A 230 -6.39 19.65 -8.73
C ASN A 230 -7.44 18.53 -8.85
N PRO A 231 -8.74 18.80 -8.61
CA PRO A 231 -9.79 17.78 -8.65
C PRO A 231 -9.86 16.97 -9.96
N LEU A 232 -9.67 17.63 -11.12
CA LEU A 232 -9.63 16.98 -12.43
C LEU A 232 -8.45 15.98 -12.52
N THR A 233 -7.29 16.40 -12.03
CA THR A 233 -6.07 15.59 -11.98
C THR A 233 -6.23 14.38 -11.09
N VAL A 234 -6.83 14.57 -9.91
CA VAL A 234 -7.08 13.47 -8.97
C VAL A 234 -7.96 12.41 -9.64
N ASN A 235 -9.04 12.80 -10.30
CA ASN A 235 -9.92 11.85 -10.97
C ASN A 235 -9.21 11.11 -12.11
N ALA A 236 -8.42 11.82 -12.92
CA ALA A 236 -7.62 11.20 -13.97
C ALA A 236 -6.60 10.19 -13.41
N LEU A 237 -5.91 10.56 -12.31
CA LEU A 237 -4.95 9.68 -11.65
C LEU A 237 -5.60 8.46 -11.00
N ILE A 238 -6.78 8.60 -10.39
CA ILE A 238 -7.54 7.45 -9.88
C ILE A 238 -7.86 6.48 -11.02
N GLY A 239 -8.25 7.00 -12.20
CA GLY A 239 -8.51 6.19 -13.40
C GLY A 239 -7.27 5.54 -14.01
N ALA A 240 -6.07 6.10 -13.77
CA ALA A 240 -4.81 5.57 -14.27
C ALA A 240 -4.25 4.40 -13.43
N PHE A 241 -4.75 4.18 -12.21
CA PHE A 241 -4.37 3.00 -11.43
C PHE A 241 -4.93 1.73 -12.08
N PRO A 242 -4.20 0.60 -12.01
CA PRO A 242 -4.69 -0.65 -12.56
C PRO A 242 -5.97 -1.09 -11.84
N ALA A 243 -6.90 -1.63 -12.62
CA ALA A 243 -8.17 -2.14 -12.13
C ALA A 243 -8.42 -3.54 -12.72
N ALA A 244 -8.74 -4.48 -11.83
CA ALA A 244 -9.09 -5.85 -12.18
C ALA A 244 -10.36 -6.26 -11.40
N LEU A 245 -10.26 -7.30 -10.55
CA LEU A 245 -11.36 -7.67 -9.66
C LEU A 245 -11.61 -6.64 -8.55
N ASN A 246 -10.65 -5.75 -8.33
CA ASN A 246 -10.72 -4.61 -7.43
C ASN A 246 -10.14 -3.36 -8.09
N LYS A 247 -10.44 -2.20 -7.50
CA LYS A 247 -9.94 -0.89 -7.93
C LYS A 247 -9.80 0.03 -6.73
N LEU A 248 -9.01 1.10 -6.90
CA LEU A 248 -8.89 2.16 -5.91
C LEU A 248 -10.01 3.19 -6.09
N GLU A 249 -10.54 3.69 -4.98
CA GLU A 249 -11.59 4.71 -4.95
C GLU A 249 -11.22 5.82 -3.96
N LEU A 250 -11.79 7.01 -4.19
CA LEU A 250 -11.66 8.15 -3.29
C LEU A 250 -12.32 7.82 -1.94
N PHE A 251 -11.55 7.92 -0.86
CA PHE A 251 -12.08 7.80 0.50
C PHE A 251 -12.40 9.16 1.10
N LYS A 252 -11.41 10.04 1.14
CA LYS A 252 -11.50 11.35 1.78
C LYS A 252 -10.64 12.37 1.05
N SER A 253 -11.17 13.57 0.89
CA SER A 253 -10.43 14.72 0.38
C SER A 253 -10.09 15.70 1.49
N HIS A 254 -8.92 16.28 1.39
CA HIS A 254 -8.38 17.33 2.24
C HIS A 254 -7.93 18.48 1.35
N HIS A 255 -8.12 19.72 1.80
CA HIS A 255 -7.73 20.91 1.03
C HIS A 255 -6.44 21.50 1.60
N ARG A 256 -5.60 22.06 0.73
CA ARG A 256 -4.38 22.80 1.10
C ARG A 256 -3.46 22.02 2.04
N GLU A 257 -3.08 20.83 1.60
CA GLU A 257 -2.22 19.93 2.36
C GLU A 257 -0.80 19.94 1.81
N LYS A 258 0.17 19.79 2.71
CA LYS A 258 1.59 19.65 2.35
C LYS A 258 1.97 18.18 2.26
N LEU A 259 2.98 17.88 1.45
CA LEU A 259 3.57 16.55 1.43
C LEU A 259 4.29 16.29 2.76
N ASP A 260 3.92 15.20 3.42
CA ASP A 260 4.55 14.77 4.66
C ASP A 260 5.85 14.01 4.36
N LEU A 261 6.97 14.49 4.90
CA LEU A 261 8.28 13.88 4.72
C LEU A 261 8.57 12.76 5.74
N ALA A 262 7.73 12.59 6.76
CA ALA A 262 7.92 11.55 7.75
C ALA A 262 7.56 10.16 7.16
N VAL A 263 8.49 9.22 7.27
CA VAL A 263 8.27 7.83 6.84
C VAL A 263 7.67 7.04 7.99
N GLU A 264 6.34 7.12 8.11
CA GLU A 264 5.59 6.43 9.15
C GLU A 264 4.91 5.16 8.62
N LYS A 265 4.55 4.26 9.55
CA LYS A 265 3.73 3.10 9.18
C LYS A 265 2.33 3.56 8.76
N PRO A 266 1.74 2.94 7.71
CA PRO A 266 0.39 3.28 7.29
C PRO A 266 -0.59 3.13 8.45
N LYS A 267 -1.44 4.14 8.66
CA LYS A 267 -2.36 4.21 9.80
C LYS A 267 -3.28 3.00 9.78
N GLY A 268 -3.21 2.19 10.82
CA GLY A 268 -4.20 1.14 11.05
C GLY A 268 -5.49 1.76 11.56
N GLY A 269 -6.62 1.18 11.19
CA GLY A 269 -7.78 1.24 12.07
C GLY A 269 -7.40 0.55 13.38
N GLY A 270 -6.75 1.30 14.28
CA GLY A 270 -6.23 0.77 15.54
C GLY A 270 -7.35 0.34 16.47
N ILE A 271 -6.96 -0.04 17.69
CA ILE A 271 -7.89 -0.34 18.79
C ILE A 271 -8.97 0.75 18.92
N LYS A 272 -8.64 2.02 18.68
CA LYS A 272 -9.60 3.14 18.64
C LYS A 272 -10.72 2.97 17.60
N ALA A 273 -10.43 2.45 16.40
CA ALA A 273 -11.45 2.16 15.39
C ALA A 273 -12.29 0.93 15.76
N THR A 274 -11.68 -0.06 16.43
CA THR A 274 -12.38 -1.24 16.96
C THR A 274 -13.30 -0.87 18.12
N ILE A 275 -12.82 -0.06 19.08
CA ILE A 275 -13.60 0.48 20.19
C ILE A 275 -14.70 1.40 19.67
N LYS A 276 -14.42 2.30 18.73
CA LYS A 276 -15.44 3.13 18.10
C LYS A 276 -16.49 2.24 17.40
N ASN A 277 -16.09 1.22 16.64
CA ASN A 277 -17.04 0.29 16.02
C ASN A 277 -17.84 -0.52 17.06
N PHE A 278 -17.23 -0.94 18.16
CA PHE A 278 -17.90 -1.64 19.25
C PHE A 278 -18.92 -0.72 19.92
N LEU A 279 -18.48 0.45 20.37
CA LEU A 279 -19.33 1.48 20.97
C LEU A 279 -20.50 1.84 20.05
N PHE A 280 -20.28 2.12 18.76
CA PHE A 280 -21.40 2.45 17.86
C PHE A 280 -22.32 1.26 17.57
N LYS A 281 -21.79 0.03 17.49
CA LYS A 281 -22.61 -1.17 17.26
C LYS A 281 -23.48 -1.51 18.47
N TYR A 282 -22.96 -1.30 19.68
CA TYR A 282 -23.63 -1.64 20.94
C TYR A 282 -24.23 -0.41 21.64
N ALA A 283 -24.03 0.81 21.14
CA ALA A 283 -24.54 2.04 21.72
C ALA A 283 -26.05 1.99 21.95
N PRO A 284 -26.89 1.48 21.02
CA PRO A 284 -28.33 1.32 21.28
C PRO A 284 -28.62 0.44 22.50
N LEU A 285 -27.89 -0.66 22.67
CA LEU A 285 -28.03 -1.58 23.81
C LEU A 285 -27.48 -0.96 25.11
N ILE A 286 -26.39 -0.21 25.03
CA ILE A 286 -25.80 0.50 26.17
C ILE A 286 -26.73 1.62 26.65
N ILE A 287 -27.32 2.39 25.74
CA ILE A 287 -28.28 3.46 26.05
C ILE A 287 -29.53 2.86 26.72
N LEU A 288 -30.07 1.76 26.19
CA LEU A 288 -31.19 1.04 26.81
C LEU A 288 -30.84 0.49 28.19
N GLY A 289 -29.65 -0.12 28.33
CA GLY A 289 -29.17 -0.66 29.60
C GLY A 289 -28.93 0.41 30.68
N ILE A 290 -28.35 1.56 30.31
CA ILE A 290 -28.15 2.69 31.23
C ILE A 290 -29.50 3.23 31.70
N GLY A 291 -30.47 3.41 30.80
CA GLY A 291 -31.81 3.84 31.17
C GLY A 291 -32.45 2.90 32.20
N PHE A 292 -32.23 1.58 32.07
CA PHE A 292 -32.74 0.57 33.00
C PHE A 292 -32.06 0.65 34.39
N VAL A 293 -30.74 0.81 34.44
CA VAL A 293 -29.96 0.81 35.68
C VAL A 293 -30.11 2.10 36.49
N THR A 294 -30.27 3.26 35.85
CA THR A 294 -30.42 4.55 36.56
C THR A 294 -31.81 4.75 37.17
N GLY A 295 -32.66 3.70 37.23
CA GLY A 295 -34.01 3.79 37.81
C GLY A 295 -34.98 4.63 36.98
N LEU A 296 -34.61 5.04 35.76
CA LEU A 296 -35.46 5.80 34.85
C LEU A 296 -36.67 4.98 34.35
N PHE A 297 -36.62 3.64 34.46
CA PHE A 297 -37.76 2.74 34.24
C PHE A 297 -38.39 2.22 35.54
N GLN A 298 -37.94 2.68 36.71
CA GLN A 298 -38.68 2.48 37.96
C GLN A 298 -39.69 3.62 38.12
N PRO A 299 -40.96 3.32 38.47
CA PRO A 299 -41.95 4.35 38.77
C PRO A 299 -41.63 4.97 40.13
N ILE A 300 -40.58 5.81 40.22
CA ILE A 300 -40.24 6.48 41.48
C ILE A 300 -41.06 7.77 41.57
N GLY A 301 -42.11 7.70 42.39
CA GLY A 301 -42.57 8.80 43.23
C GLY A 301 -43.40 9.89 42.54
N GLU A 302 -44.53 10.20 43.17
CA GLU A 302 -45.63 11.11 42.79
C GLU A 302 -45.30 12.56 42.40
N GLY A 303 -44.03 12.96 42.19
CA GLY A 303 -43.65 14.35 41.89
C GLY A 303 -43.39 14.69 40.43
N PHE A 304 -43.02 13.74 39.57
CA PHE A 304 -42.66 14.02 38.16
C PHE A 304 -43.16 12.89 37.24
N LYS A 305 -44.44 12.93 36.85
CA LYS A 305 -45.01 12.02 35.84
C LYS A 305 -44.55 12.43 34.44
N ILE A 306 -43.28 12.20 34.11
CA ILE A 306 -42.90 12.12 32.71
C ILE A 306 -43.58 10.88 32.16
N ASN A 307 -44.45 11.06 31.17
CA ASN A 307 -45.23 9.99 30.59
C ASN A 307 -44.27 8.90 30.08
N ILE A 308 -44.36 7.68 30.62
CA ILE A 308 -43.46 6.55 30.32
C ILE A 308 -43.38 6.32 28.81
N ARG A 309 -44.48 6.53 28.08
CA ARG A 309 -44.52 6.49 26.61
C ARG A 309 -43.62 7.53 25.93
N LEU A 310 -43.55 8.74 26.48
CA LEU A 310 -42.72 9.83 25.93
C LEU A 310 -41.24 9.52 26.13
N GLN A 311 -40.89 8.92 27.27
CA GLN A 311 -39.52 8.52 27.58
C GLN A 311 -39.04 7.36 26.69
N GLU A 312 -39.88 6.34 26.50
CA GLU A 312 -39.61 5.24 25.54
C GLU A 312 -39.40 5.77 24.12
N GLN A 313 -40.23 6.73 23.68
CA GLN A 313 -40.11 7.37 22.37
C GLN A 313 -38.80 8.14 22.20
N ILE A 314 -38.33 8.84 23.25
CA ILE A 314 -37.05 9.57 23.21
C ILE A 314 -35.87 8.60 23.09
N PHE A 315 -35.85 7.51 23.85
CA PHE A 315 -34.79 6.52 23.77
C PHE A 315 -34.78 5.75 22.46
N LEU A 316 -35.95 5.39 21.93
CA LEU A 316 -36.08 4.78 20.62
C LEU A 316 -35.60 5.74 19.52
N GLY A 317 -35.98 7.02 19.60
CA GLY A 317 -35.51 8.06 18.70
C GLY A 317 -33.99 8.21 18.72
N LEU A 318 -33.38 8.22 19.91
CA LEU A 318 -31.92 8.34 20.06
C LEU A 318 -31.19 7.09 19.56
N ALA A 319 -31.73 5.90 19.81
CA ALA A 319 -31.23 4.64 19.25
C ALA A 319 -31.29 4.62 17.72
N ILE A 320 -32.39 5.11 17.12
CA ILE A 320 -32.54 5.24 15.67
C ILE A 320 -31.52 6.24 15.11
N VAL A 321 -31.32 7.41 15.74
CA VAL A 321 -30.32 8.39 15.30
C VAL A 321 -28.90 7.80 15.36
N VAL A 322 -28.57 7.06 16.42
CA VAL A 322 -27.28 6.34 16.53
C VAL A 322 -27.15 5.27 15.45
N TRP A 323 -28.24 4.55 15.15
CA TRP A 323 -28.27 3.52 14.11
C TRP A 323 -28.11 4.11 12.70
N ILE A 324 -28.80 5.21 12.40
CA ILE A 324 -28.64 6.00 11.17
C ILE A 324 -27.20 6.54 11.07
N GLY A 325 -26.67 7.09 12.15
CA GLY A 325 -25.27 7.57 12.21
C GLY A 325 -24.26 6.46 11.93
N TYR A 326 -24.51 5.25 12.42
CA TYR A 326 -23.71 4.06 12.11
C TYR A 326 -23.79 3.67 10.62
N LEU A 327 -24.98 3.71 10.02
CA LEU A 327 -25.17 3.40 8.60
C LEU A 327 -24.48 4.40 7.67
N ILE A 328 -24.44 5.68 8.06
CA ILE A 328 -23.80 6.75 7.27
C ILE A 328 -22.26 6.73 7.39
N GLN A 329 -21.71 6.12 8.45
CA GLN A 329 -20.26 6.11 8.68
C GLN A 329 -19.54 5.21 7.67
N LYS A 330 -19.07 5.80 6.56
CA LYS A 330 -18.21 5.13 5.57
C LYS A 330 -16.93 4.62 6.23
N ARG A 331 -16.71 3.31 6.20
CA ARG A 331 -15.48 2.67 6.68
C ARG A 331 -14.39 2.74 5.61
N LYS A 332 -13.19 3.19 5.98
CA LYS A 332 -12.00 3.07 5.13
C LYS A 332 -11.70 1.58 4.93
N LYS A 333 -11.81 1.09 3.69
CA LYS A 333 -11.38 -0.26 3.34
C LYS A 333 -9.85 -0.25 3.22
N PRO A 334 -9.11 -1.06 3.99
CA PRO A 334 -7.65 -0.99 3.98
C PRO A 334 -7.12 -1.37 2.60
N ILE A 335 -6.03 -0.72 2.18
CA ILE A 335 -5.29 -1.11 0.99
C ILE A 335 -4.25 -2.13 1.42
N VAL A 336 -4.38 -3.34 0.88
CA VAL A 336 -3.35 -4.38 1.00
C VAL A 336 -3.01 -4.82 -0.41
N LEU A 337 -1.75 -4.64 -0.80
CA LEU A 337 -1.24 -4.99 -2.11
C LEU A 337 -0.24 -6.11 -1.97
N SER A 338 -0.31 -7.10 -2.86
CA SER A 338 0.78 -8.05 -3.05
C SER A 338 2.02 -7.33 -3.60
N THR A 339 3.16 -8.01 -3.54
CA THR A 339 4.43 -7.50 -4.09
C THR A 339 4.30 -7.12 -5.56
N GLU A 340 3.62 -7.94 -6.36
CA GLU A 340 3.39 -7.64 -7.78
C GLU A 340 2.42 -6.47 -7.97
N GLU A 341 1.32 -6.38 -7.22
CA GLU A 341 0.41 -5.22 -7.30
C GLU A 341 1.08 -3.91 -6.90
N LEU A 342 1.92 -3.95 -5.86
CA LEU A 342 2.68 -2.80 -5.41
C LEU A 342 3.77 -2.43 -6.43
N ALA A 343 4.49 -3.41 -6.98
CA ALA A 343 5.44 -3.19 -8.07
C ALA A 343 4.75 -2.64 -9.33
N ALA A 344 3.49 -2.96 -9.59
CA ALA A 344 2.74 -2.43 -10.74
C ALA A 344 2.50 -0.92 -10.64
N ILE A 345 2.50 -0.35 -9.43
CA ILE A 345 2.24 1.09 -9.20
C ILE A 345 3.45 1.85 -8.67
N ALA A 346 4.46 1.13 -8.17
CA ALA A 346 5.65 1.66 -7.53
C ALA A 346 6.94 1.18 -8.24
N SER A 347 6.86 0.70 -9.47
CA SER A 347 8.03 0.36 -10.32
C SER A 347 8.68 1.61 -10.93
N LEU A 348 9.78 1.41 -11.66
CA LEU A 348 10.28 2.45 -12.56
C LEU A 348 9.56 2.38 -13.91
N PRO A 349 9.41 3.52 -14.58
CA PRO A 349 8.85 3.57 -15.93
C PRO A 349 9.64 2.71 -16.93
N THR A 350 8.93 2.10 -17.88
CA THR A 350 9.53 1.36 -18.98
C THR A 350 9.94 2.24 -20.16
N ALA A 351 9.14 3.27 -20.47
CA ALA A 351 9.36 4.17 -21.58
C ALA A 351 10.22 5.40 -21.21
N ILE A 352 11.39 5.19 -20.60
CA ILE A 352 12.28 6.24 -20.05
C ILE A 352 12.58 7.37 -21.06
N GLY A 353 12.80 7.04 -22.34
CA GLY A 353 13.10 8.03 -23.38
C GLY A 353 11.90 8.81 -23.93
N LYS A 354 10.67 8.37 -23.66
CA LYS A 354 9.43 9.01 -24.16
C LYS A 354 8.70 9.79 -23.07
N LEU A 355 8.92 9.43 -21.81
CA LEU A 355 8.24 10.04 -20.67
C LEU A 355 9.07 11.21 -20.10
N PRO A 356 8.43 12.26 -19.59
CA PRO A 356 9.12 13.43 -19.04
C PRO A 356 9.59 13.14 -17.62
N ILE A 357 10.67 12.36 -17.47
CA ILE A 357 11.27 11.96 -16.19
C ILE A 357 12.66 12.59 -16.06
N GLU A 358 13.08 12.90 -14.83
CA GLU A 358 14.46 13.33 -14.57
C GLU A 358 15.43 12.15 -14.71
N LEU A 359 16.28 12.19 -15.73
CA LEU A 359 17.22 11.11 -16.05
C LEU A 359 18.52 11.22 -15.24
N GLY A 360 19.26 10.12 -15.10
CA GLY A 360 20.61 10.13 -14.55
C GLY A 360 21.67 10.56 -15.57
N THR A 361 22.84 11.04 -15.13
CA THR A 361 23.91 11.57 -16.03
C THR A 361 25.06 10.60 -16.31
N THR A 362 25.17 9.46 -15.64
CA THR A 362 26.31 8.55 -15.85
C THR A 362 25.88 7.09 -15.93
N PRO A 363 26.18 6.34 -17.02
CA PRO A 363 26.47 4.93 -16.84
C PRO A 363 27.72 4.83 -15.96
N ILE A 364 27.74 3.88 -15.02
CA ILE A 364 28.98 3.50 -14.36
C ILE A 364 29.87 2.93 -15.46
N THR A 365 30.72 3.76 -16.05
CA THR A 365 31.89 3.26 -16.78
C THR A 365 32.66 2.44 -15.76
N ARG A 366 32.84 1.14 -16.04
CA ARG A 366 33.96 0.39 -15.44
C ARG A 366 35.14 1.34 -15.52
N ARG A 367 35.73 1.70 -14.37
CA ARG A 367 37.03 2.38 -14.34
C ARG A 367 37.86 1.65 -15.40
N GLY A 368 38.22 2.35 -16.48
CA GLY A 368 39.23 1.83 -17.37
C GLY A 368 40.37 1.41 -16.46
N LEU A 369 40.78 0.15 -16.55
CA LEU A 369 42.08 -0.24 -16.04
C LEU A 369 43.02 0.86 -16.53
N VAL A 370 43.58 1.63 -15.60
CA VAL A 370 44.72 2.49 -15.90
C VAL A 370 45.67 1.55 -16.63
N GLU A 371 45.95 1.83 -17.91
CA GLU A 371 46.98 1.12 -18.64
C GLU A 371 48.21 1.17 -17.73
N ALA A 372 48.54 0.03 -17.14
CA ALA A 372 49.82 -0.13 -16.50
C ALA A 372 50.81 0.11 -17.64
N ARG A 373 51.45 1.29 -17.63
CA ARG A 373 52.63 1.53 -18.43
C ARG A 373 53.62 0.47 -17.96
N PHE A 374 53.67 -0.64 -18.68
CA PHE A 374 54.76 -1.58 -18.55
C PHE A 374 56.03 -0.76 -18.79
N PRO A 375 56.95 -0.67 -17.82
CA PRO A 375 58.25 -0.08 -18.10
C PRO A 375 58.83 -0.87 -19.27
N GLN A 376 59.17 -0.16 -20.35
CA GLN A 376 59.86 -0.79 -21.46
C GLN A 376 61.14 -1.43 -20.91
N PRO A 377 61.49 -2.66 -21.35
CA PRO A 377 62.77 -3.24 -20.99
C PRO A 377 63.86 -2.27 -21.44
N LYS A 378 64.69 -1.84 -20.48
CA LYS A 378 65.90 -1.08 -20.80
C LYS A 378 66.72 -1.90 -21.78
N THR A 379 67.03 -1.33 -22.93
CA THR A 379 68.05 -1.85 -23.85
C THR A 379 69.37 -1.99 -23.09
N GLU A 380 70.12 -3.07 -23.33
CA GLU A 380 71.34 -3.48 -22.61
C GLU A 380 72.52 -2.48 -22.67
N GLU A 381 72.35 -1.30 -23.27
CA GLU A 381 73.43 -0.30 -23.41
C GLU A 381 73.63 0.59 -22.16
N GLU A 382 72.71 0.57 -21.17
CA GLU A 382 72.86 1.35 -19.93
C GLU A 382 73.54 0.59 -18.76
N GLN A 383 74.01 -0.64 -18.95
CA GLN A 383 74.71 -1.39 -17.88
C GLN A 383 76.25 -1.31 -17.94
N ASN A 384 76.82 -0.57 -18.90
CA ASN A 384 78.27 -0.36 -19.01
C ASN A 384 78.65 1.13 -18.98
N GLN A 385 78.12 1.88 -17.99
CA GLN A 385 78.70 3.15 -17.54
C GLN A 385 78.74 3.23 -16.02
#